data_AF-A0A535JB44-F1
#
_entry.id   AF-A0A535JB44-F1
#
_cell.length_a   1.000
_cell.length_b   1.000
_cell.length_c   1.000
_cell.angle_alpha   90.00
_cell.angle_beta   90.00
_cell.angle_gamma   90.00
#
_symmetry.space_group_name_H-M   'P 1'
#
loop_
_entity.id
_entity.type
_entity.pdbx_description
1 polymer ?
#
loop_
_entity_poly.entity_id
_entity_poly.type
_entity_poly.pdbx_seq_one_letter_code
_entity_poly.pdbx_strand_id
1 'polypeptide(L)'
;MPKSRLEAFADGVFAIAATLLTLNLTVTEGHPLGGELLRIWPSYVAYAITFTTIGIIWVNHHLVMHQIARVDRLFQVLNVLFLMVIAFIPFPTRLLALYITTGDAQAAALAYG
;
A
#
# COMPACT_ATOMS: atom_id res chain seq x y z
N MET A 1 3.91 -9.25 25.06
CA MET A 1 3.14 -8.05 24.67
C MET A 1 1.67 -8.43 24.57
N PRO A 2 0.73 -7.63 25.09
CA PRO A 2 -0.69 -7.94 24.91
C PRO A 2 -1.05 -7.85 23.41
N LYS A 3 -1.85 -8.80 22.94
CA LYS A 3 -2.30 -8.91 21.54
C LYS A 3 -2.87 -7.60 20.99
N SER A 4 -3.66 -6.90 21.81
CA SER A 4 -4.25 -5.60 21.46
C SER A 4 -3.24 -4.49 21.12
N ARG A 5 -2.02 -4.53 21.70
CA ARG A 5 -0.98 -3.56 21.35
C ARG A 5 -0.36 -3.87 19.99
N LEU A 6 -0.26 -5.15 19.62
CA LEU A 6 0.26 -5.57 18.33
C LEU A 6 -0.73 -5.23 17.21
N GLU A 7 -2.02 -5.45 17.46
CA GLU A 7 -3.13 -5.05 16.59
C GLU A 7 -3.13 -3.53 16.38
N ALA A 8 -3.09 -2.74 17.46
CA ALA A 8 -3.06 -1.28 17.34
C ALA A 8 -1.84 -0.76 16.56
N PHE A 9 -0.68 -1.41 16.69
CA PHE A 9 0.50 -1.07 15.90
C PHE A 9 0.31 -1.41 14.42
N ALA A 10 -0.23 -2.60 14.12
CA ALA A 10 -0.55 -3.00 12.75
C ALA A 10 -1.56 -2.05 12.10
N ASP A 11 -2.66 -1.75 12.79
CA ASP A 11 -3.70 -0.82 12.32
C ASP A 11 -3.11 0.55 11.96
N GLY A 12 -2.20 1.06 12.80
CA GLY A 12 -1.48 2.31 12.52
C GLY A 12 -0.64 2.23 11.25
N VAL A 13 0.10 1.14 11.04
CA VAL A 13 0.91 0.96 9.82
C VAL A 13 0.03 0.84 8.58
N PHE A 14 -1.06 0.07 8.63
CA PHE A 14 -2.02 -0.05 7.53
C PHE A 14 -2.63 1.31 7.17
N ALA A 15 -3.06 2.09 8.16
CA ALA A 15 -3.61 3.42 7.95
C ALA A 15 -2.59 4.39 7.32
N ILE A 16 -1.34 4.37 7.77
CA ILE A 16 -0.28 5.20 7.19
C ILE A 16 0.03 4.75 5.75
N ALA A 17 0.18 3.46 5.49
CA ALA A 17 0.45 2.95 4.14
C ALA A 17 -0.66 3.35 3.16
N ALA A 18 -1.93 3.24 3.57
CA ALA A 18 -3.08 3.65 2.77
C ALA A 18 -3.10 5.16 2.47
N THR A 19 -2.80 6.01 3.46
CA THR A 19 -2.80 7.47 3.28
C THR A 19 -1.60 7.98 2.49
N LEU A 20 -0.45 7.32 2.57
CA LEU A 20 0.72 7.64 1.74
C LEU A 20 0.48 7.41 0.25
N LEU A 21 -0.45 6.53 -0.14
CA LEU A 21 -0.82 6.34 -1.55
C LEU A 21 -1.32 7.64 -2.20
N THR A 22 -1.99 8.50 -1.44
CA THR A 22 -2.50 9.78 -1.95
C THR A 22 -1.36 10.70 -2.41
N LEU A 23 -0.17 10.57 -1.83
CA LEU A 23 1.02 11.34 -2.24
C LEU A 23 1.55 10.94 -3.63
N ASN A 24 1.06 9.84 -4.21
CA ASN A 24 1.38 9.44 -5.57
C ASN A 24 0.53 10.17 -6.63
N LEU A 25 -0.52 10.89 -6.21
CA LEU A 25 -1.38 11.68 -7.10
C LEU A 25 -0.78 13.09 -7.30
N THR A 26 0.32 13.17 -8.03
CA THR A 26 1.03 14.43 -8.29
C THR A 26 0.66 15.04 -9.64
N VAL A 27 0.31 16.32 -9.66
CA VAL A 27 0.15 17.13 -10.89
C VAL A 27 1.37 18.04 -11.08
N THR A 28 1.70 18.35 -12.32
CA THR A 28 2.81 19.27 -12.63
C THR A 28 2.31 20.71 -12.69
N GLU A 29 2.95 21.61 -11.94
CA GLU A 29 2.63 23.04 -11.99
C GLU A 29 2.99 23.64 -13.35
N GLY A 30 2.21 24.62 -13.83
CA GLY A 30 2.48 25.34 -15.08
C GLY A 30 1.79 24.78 -16.33
N HIS A 31 1.02 23.69 -16.22
CA HIS A 31 0.17 23.16 -17.30
C HIS A 31 -1.33 23.40 -17.05
N PRO A 32 -2.18 23.41 -18.10
CA PRO A 32 -3.62 23.50 -17.93
C PRO A 32 -4.16 22.33 -17.08
N LEU A 33 -4.83 22.65 -15.97
CA LEU A 33 -5.29 21.68 -14.97
C LEU A 33 -6.10 20.51 -15.58
N GLY A 34 -6.98 20.81 -16.53
CA GLY A 34 -7.82 19.78 -17.17
C GLY A 34 -7.02 18.72 -17.93
N GLY A 35 -5.94 19.13 -18.62
CA GLY A 35 -5.07 18.20 -19.33
C GLY A 35 -4.23 17.35 -18.38
N GLU A 36 -3.76 17.94 -17.29
CA GLU A 36 -2.98 17.24 -16.27
C GLU A 36 -3.81 16.19 -15.51
N LEU A 37 -5.05 16.51 -15.14
CA LEU A 37 -5.96 15.56 -14.49
C LEU A 37 -6.24 14.34 -15.38
N LEU A 38 -6.41 14.56 -16.69
CA LEU A 38 -6.54 13.45 -17.64
C LEU A 38 -5.24 12.67 -17.78
N ARG A 39 -4.08 13.32 -17.76
CA ARG A 39 -2.77 12.67 -17.89
C ARG A 39 -2.46 11.72 -16.74
N ILE A 40 -2.85 12.06 -15.51
CA ILE A 40 -2.57 11.25 -14.31
C ILE A 40 -3.59 10.14 -14.05
N TRP A 41 -4.44 9.83 -15.04
CA TRP A 41 -5.41 8.73 -14.94
C TRP A 41 -4.83 7.37 -14.50
N PRO A 42 -3.59 6.97 -14.90
CA PRO A 42 -3.04 5.69 -14.44
C PRO A 42 -2.74 5.70 -12.94
N SER A 43 -2.37 6.86 -12.38
CA SER A 43 -2.15 7.04 -10.96
C SER A 43 -3.43 6.85 -10.15
N TYR A 44 -4.59 7.28 -10.66
CA TYR A 44 -5.88 7.03 -10.01
C TYR A 44 -6.22 5.54 -9.95
N VAL A 45 -5.98 4.82 -11.05
CA VAL A 45 -6.21 3.37 -11.13
C VAL A 45 -5.28 2.62 -10.18
N ALA A 46 -3.97 2.93 -10.22
CA ALA A 46 -2.98 2.34 -9.32
C ALA A 46 -3.29 2.63 -7.85
N TYR A 47 -3.73 3.86 -7.53
CA TYR A 47 -4.19 4.25 -6.20
C TYR A 47 -5.38 3.39 -5.75
N ALA A 48 -6.45 3.30 -6.56
CA ALA A 48 -7.69 2.61 -6.18
C ALA A 48 -7.48 1.11 -5.97
N ILE A 49 -6.73 0.47 -6.89
CA ILE A 49 -6.40 -0.96 -6.80
C ILE A 49 -5.58 -1.22 -5.54
N THR A 50 -4.56 -0.39 -5.29
CA THR A 50 -3.66 -0.63 -4.16
C THR A 50 -4.31 -0.31 -2.82
N PHE A 51 -5.11 0.74 -2.73
CA PHE A 51 -5.86 1.07 -1.52
C PHE A 51 -6.82 -0.08 -1.16
N THR A 52 -7.54 -0.62 -2.16
CA THR A 52 -8.42 -1.77 -1.98
C THR A 52 -7.64 -3.01 -1.53
N THR A 53 -6.47 -3.24 -2.12
CA THR A 53 -5.58 -4.36 -1.77
C THR A 53 -5.10 -4.26 -0.31
N ILE A 54 -4.60 -3.09 0.12
CA ILE A 54 -4.21 -2.84 1.52
C ILE A 54 -5.40 -3.08 2.45
N GLY A 55 -6.60 -2.62 2.08
CA GLY A 55 -7.83 -2.83 2.85
C GLY A 55 -8.20 -4.31 2.99
N ILE A 56 -8.14 -5.10 1.91
CA ILE A 56 -8.39 -6.55 1.96
C ILE A 56 -7.37 -7.25 2.86
N ILE A 57 -6.10 -6.90 2.72
CA ILE A 57 -5.03 -7.46 3.56
C ILE A 57 -5.25 -7.12 5.02
N TRP A 58 -5.66 -5.88 5.33
CA TRP A 58 -5.99 -5.45 6.69
C TRP A 58 -7.16 -6.25 7.28
N VAL A 59 -8.26 -6.45 6.52
CA VAL A 59 -9.40 -7.27 6.97
C VAL A 59 -8.93 -8.70 7.28
N ASN A 60 -8.14 -9.31 6.40
CA ASN A 60 -7.60 -10.65 6.62
C ASN A 60 -6.67 -10.72 7.84
N HIS A 61 -5.83 -9.70 8.04
CA HIS A 61 -4.97 -9.60 9.23
C HIS A 61 -5.79 -9.54 10.51
N HIS A 62 -6.86 -8.74 10.54
CA HIS A 62 -7.77 -8.66 11.69
C HIS A 62 -8.45 -10.00 11.98
N LEU A 63 -8.91 -10.73 10.94
CA LEU A 63 -9.50 -12.06 11.06
C LEU A 63 -8.51 -13.10 11.61
N VAL A 64 -7.26 -13.09 11.14
CA VAL A 64 -6.20 -13.97 11.63
C VAL A 64 -5.87 -13.65 13.08
N MET A 65 -5.73 -12.37 13.42
CA MET A 65 -5.47 -11.95 14.79
C MET A 65 -6.58 -12.42 15.70
N HIS A 66 -7.86 -12.27 15.34
CA HIS A 66 -8.99 -12.75 16.15
C HIS A 66 -8.90 -14.25 16.49
N GLN A 67 -8.41 -15.09 15.57
CA GLN A 67 -8.28 -16.55 15.76
C GLN A 67 -7.08 -16.95 16.64
N ILE A 68 -6.07 -16.09 16.79
CA ILE A 68 -4.86 -16.41 17.54
C ILE A 68 -5.10 -16.23 19.04
N ALA A 69 -4.90 -17.32 19.79
CA ALA A 69 -5.06 -17.36 21.25
C ALA A 69 -3.81 -16.87 22.03
N ARG A 70 -2.60 -17.07 21.47
CA ARG A 70 -1.33 -16.62 22.07
C ARG A 70 -0.39 -16.09 21.01
N VAL A 71 0.25 -14.97 21.34
CA VAL A 71 1.27 -14.32 20.51
C VAL A 71 2.64 -14.70 21.05
N ASP A 72 3.38 -15.52 20.30
CA ASP A 72 4.76 -15.87 20.64
C ASP A 72 5.78 -14.86 20.05
N ARG A 73 7.06 -15.05 20.36
CA ARG A 73 8.13 -14.13 19.92
C ARG A 73 8.40 -14.22 18.43
N LEU A 74 8.30 -15.43 17.85
CA LEU A 74 8.48 -15.65 16.42
C LEU A 74 7.39 -14.93 15.62
N PHE A 75 6.13 -15.05 16.05
CA PHE A 75 5.00 -14.36 15.42
C PHE A 75 5.15 -12.84 15.46
N GLN A 76 5.66 -12.27 16.55
CA GLN A 76 5.93 -10.82 16.62
C GLN A 76 6.94 -10.38 15.55
N VAL A 77 8.03 -11.12 15.36
CA VAL A 77 9.03 -10.81 14.33
C VAL A 77 8.42 -10.94 12.93
N LEU A 78 7.68 -12.02 12.68
CA LEU A 78 6.99 -12.22 11.41
C LEU A 78 5.96 -11.11 11.13
N ASN A 79 5.23 -10.66 12.15
CA ASN A 79 4.30 -9.55 12.03
C ASN A 79 5.02 -8.24 11.69
N VAL A 80 6.16 -7.95 12.31
CA VAL A 80 6.94 -6.74 11.98
C VAL A 80 7.47 -6.81 10.54
N LEU A 81 7.99 -7.97 10.11
CA LEU A 81 8.43 -8.17 8.72
C LEU A 81 7.28 -8.02 7.72
N PHE A 82 6.11 -8.56 8.06
CA PHE A 82 4.90 -8.37 7.26
C PHE A 82 4.51 -6.89 7.17
N LEU A 83 4.47 -6.17 8.28
CA LEU A 83 4.16 -4.75 8.30
C LEU A 83 5.19 -3.89 7.55
N MET A 84 6.46 -4.29 7.55
CA MET A 84 7.49 -3.67 6.71
C MET A 84 7.16 -3.80 5.22
N VAL A 85 6.69 -4.97 4.78
CA VAL A 85 6.23 -5.17 3.39
C VAL A 85 5.01 -4.29 3.09
N ILE A 86 4.03 -4.23 4.00
CA ILE A 86 2.85 -3.35 3.84
C ILE A 86 3.25 -1.88 3.70
N ALA A 87 4.17 -1.40 4.55
CA ALA A 87 4.68 -0.04 4.48
C ALA A 87 5.47 0.24 3.19
N PHE A 88 5.99 -0.79 2.53
CA PHE A 88 6.71 -0.68 1.28
C PHE A 88 5.78 -0.60 0.05
N ILE A 89 4.56 -1.15 0.10
CA ILE A 89 3.58 -1.18 -1.02
C ILE A 89 3.38 0.16 -1.77
N PRO A 90 3.37 1.34 -1.11
CA PRO A 90 3.22 2.61 -1.82
C PRO A 90 4.32 2.89 -2.85
N PHE A 91 5.53 2.35 -2.66
CA PHE A 91 6.66 2.53 -3.56
C PHE A 91 6.45 1.85 -4.94
N PRO A 92 6.22 0.52 -5.04
CA PRO A 92 5.98 -0.11 -6.33
C PRO A 92 4.68 0.38 -6.98
N THR A 93 3.69 0.79 -6.20
CA THR A 93 2.47 1.44 -6.73
C THR A 93 2.80 2.70 -7.54
N ARG A 94 3.72 3.51 -7.01
CA ARG A 94 4.20 4.72 -7.69
C ARG A 94 4.97 4.37 -8.96
N LEU A 95 5.83 3.35 -8.93
CA LEU A 95 6.55 2.89 -10.11
C LEU A 95 5.57 2.43 -11.20
N LEU A 96 4.59 1.61 -10.84
CA LEU A 96 3.55 1.18 -11.77
C LEU A 96 2.85 2.38 -12.41
N ALA A 97 2.37 3.33 -11.60
CA ALA A 97 1.70 4.53 -12.11
C ALA A 97 2.54 5.35 -13.10
N LEU A 98 3.86 5.45 -12.87
CA LEU A 98 4.78 6.23 -13.71
C LEU A 98 5.16 5.53 -15.02
N TYR A 99 5.33 4.21 -14.99
CA TYR A 99 5.93 3.45 -16.09
C TYR A 99 4.93 2.56 -16.86
N ILE A 100 3.67 2.45 -16.43
CA ILE A 100 2.67 1.60 -17.11
C ILE A 100 2.35 2.05 -18.54
N THR A 101 2.59 3.32 -18.87
CA THR A 101 2.41 3.88 -20.22
C THR A 101 3.70 4.01 -21.01
N THR A 102 4.84 3.56 -20.46
CA THR A 102 6.16 3.62 -21.10
C THR A 102 6.65 2.22 -21.51
N GLY A 103 7.82 2.15 -22.17
CA GLY A 103 8.43 0.88 -22.56
C GLY A 103 8.84 -0.04 -21.38
N ASP A 104 8.86 0.49 -20.15
CA ASP A 104 9.29 -0.24 -18.95
C ASP A 104 8.10 -0.83 -18.15
N ALA A 105 6.91 -0.86 -18.72
CA ALA A 105 5.69 -1.33 -18.05
C ALA A 105 5.83 -2.74 -17.46
N GLN A 106 6.59 -3.64 -18.11
CA GLN A 106 6.83 -4.99 -17.61
C GLN A 106 7.65 -4.99 -16.30
N ALA A 107 8.71 -4.20 -16.22
CA ALA A 107 9.52 -4.10 -15.00
C ALA A 107 8.73 -3.49 -13.85
N ALA A 108 7.88 -2.51 -14.15
CA ALA A 108 7.02 -1.86 -13.16
C ALA A 108 5.91 -2.80 -12.64
N ALA A 109 5.34 -3.64 -13.50
CA ALA A 109 4.38 -4.67 -13.11
C ALA A 109 5.04 -5.74 -12.22
N LEU A 110 6.24 -6.23 -12.58
CA LEU A 110 6.99 -7.20 -11.78
C LEU A 110 7.39 -6.66 -10.40
N ALA A 111 7.68 -5.35 -10.30
CA ALA A 111 7.96 -4.72 -9.01
C ALA A 111 6.70 -4.62 -8.13
N TYR A 112 5.51 -4.62 -8.73
CA TYR A 112 4.22 -4.54 -8.04
C TYR A 112 3.70 -5.91 -7.59
N GLY A 113 3.90 -6.97 -8.38
CA GLY A 113 3.43 -8.33 -8.07
C GLY A 113 3.99 -9.40 -8.99
#